data_AF-A0A9J7DGW9-F1
#
_entry.id   AF-A0A9J7DGW9-F1
#
_cell.length_a   1.000
_cell.length_b   1.000
_cell.length_c   1.000
_cell.angle_alpha   90.00
_cell.angle_beta   90.00
_cell.angle_gamma   90.00
#
_symmetry.space_group_name_H-M   'P 1'
#
loop_
_entity.id
_entity.type
_entity.pdbx_description
1 polymer ?
#
loop_
_entity_poly.entity_id
_entity_poly.type
_entity_poly.pdbx_seq_one_letter_code
_entity_poly.pdbx_strand_id
1 'polypeptide(L)'
;MVLLMSCCCWDDVWKGSFASGIYTLIYHGFSAFLGVRSLIDEWDYLLGKRDKPRGETIIEKGDITKTHVVFNIMSLTVSMGLIFSAVLLIFGLKRKKRELLWPWILMMVADLILEVFYIGYFLIYRRVEFNPVNGFIFTIILFITTLNVYCILCVISQYQLYRLRQCYAGQHENATDVFETYSR
;
A
#
# COMPACT_ATOMS: atom_id res chain seq x y z
N MET A 1 16.37 -16.51 7.75
CA MET A 1 14.94 -16.42 8.12
C MET A 1 14.81 -15.27 9.09
N VAL A 2 14.17 -14.16 8.71
CA VAL A 2 13.88 -13.07 9.65
C VAL A 2 12.39 -13.15 9.96
N LEU A 3 12.06 -14.03 10.91
CA LEU A 3 10.79 -13.96 11.60
C LEU A 3 10.89 -12.75 12.53
N LEU A 4 10.31 -11.61 12.13
CA LEU A 4 9.98 -10.56 13.10
C LEU A 4 8.87 -11.10 14.00
N MET A 5 9.29 -11.77 15.07
CA MET A 5 8.41 -12.32 16.12
C MET A 5 7.79 -11.20 16.97
N SER A 6 8.43 -10.04 17.03
CA SER A 6 7.93 -8.83 17.68
C SER A 6 8.21 -7.61 16.80
N CYS A 7 7.18 -6.81 16.55
CA CYS A 7 7.31 -5.50 15.93
C CYS A 7 7.54 -4.49 17.06
N CYS A 8 8.51 -3.58 16.92
CA CYS A 8 8.97 -2.66 17.99
C CYS A 8 7.88 -1.85 18.75
N CYS A 9 6.64 -1.81 18.27
CA CYS A 9 5.53 -1.12 18.92
C CYS A 9 4.30 -2.01 19.26
N TRP A 10 4.29 -3.31 18.92
CA TRP A 10 3.17 -4.21 19.25
C TRP A 10 3.60 -5.64 19.59
N ASP A 11 3.07 -6.13 20.72
CA ASP A 11 3.27 -7.49 21.26
C ASP A 11 2.79 -8.62 20.33
N ASP A 12 1.85 -8.34 19.40
CA ASP A 12 1.27 -9.33 18.49
C ASP A 12 1.31 -8.87 17.03
N VAL A 13 1.93 -9.67 16.15
CA VAL A 13 1.95 -9.47 14.69
C VAL A 13 0.53 -9.37 14.11
N TRP A 14 -0.44 -10.04 14.74
CA TRP A 14 -1.85 -9.97 14.33
C TRP A 14 -2.46 -8.58 14.52
N LYS A 15 -2.17 -7.90 15.63
CA LYS A 15 -2.61 -6.51 15.88
C LYS A 15 -1.97 -5.56 14.87
N GLY A 16 -0.68 -5.80 14.55
CA GLY A 16 0.04 -5.09 13.49
C GLY A 16 -0.55 -5.22 12.10
N SER A 17 -0.86 -6.45 11.71
CA SER A 17 -1.47 -6.74 10.42
C SER A 17 -2.91 -6.20 10.32
N PHE A 18 -3.67 -6.21 11.42
CA PHE A 18 -5.01 -5.64 11.46
C PHE A 18 -5.00 -4.11 11.36
N ALA A 19 -4.14 -3.45 12.13
CA ALA A 19 -4.06 -2.00 12.13
C ALA A 19 -3.45 -1.44 10.85
N SER A 20 -2.50 -2.14 10.22
CA SER A 20 -2.02 -1.78 8.87
C SER A 20 -3.13 -1.84 7.84
N GLY A 21 -4.03 -2.82 7.91
CA GLY A 21 -5.24 -2.87 7.07
C GLY A 21 -6.16 -1.66 7.27
N ILE A 22 -6.40 -1.26 8.52
CA ILE A 22 -7.21 -0.06 8.84
C ILE A 22 -6.52 1.22 8.38
N TYR A 23 -5.22 1.36 8.66
CA TYR A 23 -4.42 2.49 8.19
C TYR A 23 -4.49 2.63 6.67
N THR A 24 -4.31 1.52 5.95
CA THR A 24 -4.38 1.50 4.48
C THR A 24 -5.74 1.99 4.00
N LEU A 25 -6.85 1.55 4.61
CA LEU A 25 -8.20 2.00 4.25
C LEU A 25 -8.38 3.50 4.45
N ILE A 26 -7.93 4.05 5.57
CA ILE A 26 -8.10 5.47 5.90
C ILE A 26 -7.21 6.31 4.96
N TYR A 27 -5.93 5.96 4.86
CA TYR A 27 -4.96 6.73 4.07
C TYR A 27 -5.29 6.69 2.58
N HIS A 28 -5.48 5.49 2.01
CA HIS A 28 -5.81 5.36 0.59
C HIS A 28 -7.24 5.77 0.28
N GLY A 29 -8.16 5.70 1.25
CA GLY A 29 -9.50 6.28 1.13
C GLY A 29 -9.47 7.80 1.02
N PHE A 30 -8.68 8.45 1.88
CA PHE A 30 -8.48 9.90 1.80
C PHE A 30 -7.73 10.31 0.53
N SER A 31 -6.68 9.57 0.15
CA SER A 31 -5.95 9.78 -1.10
C SER A 31 -6.86 9.64 -2.33
N ALA A 32 -7.68 8.59 -2.39
CA ALA A 32 -8.65 8.39 -3.46
C ALA A 32 -9.67 9.53 -3.52
N PHE A 33 -10.13 10.04 -2.37
CA PHE A 33 -11.03 11.19 -2.33
C PHE A 33 -10.40 12.47 -2.90
N LEU A 34 -9.14 12.75 -2.54
CA LEU A 34 -8.38 13.86 -3.12
C LEU A 34 -8.14 13.66 -4.61
N GLY A 35 -7.80 12.44 -5.03
CA GLY A 35 -7.61 12.07 -6.43
C GLY A 35 -8.88 12.26 -7.26
N VAL A 36 -10.05 11.84 -6.76
CA VAL A 36 -11.35 12.07 -7.42
C VAL A 36 -11.65 13.56 -7.53
N ARG A 37 -11.44 14.34 -6.46
CA ARG A 37 -11.65 15.80 -6.52
C ARG A 37 -10.75 16.45 -7.56
N SER A 38 -9.47 16.09 -7.56
CA SER A 38 -8.52 16.56 -8.57
C SER A 38 -8.92 16.15 -9.98
N LEU A 39 -9.49 14.96 -10.16
CA LEU A 39 -9.99 14.49 -11.46
C LEU A 39 -11.21 15.28 -11.91
N ILE A 40 -12.13 15.62 -10.99
CA ILE A 40 -13.32 16.44 -11.28
C ILE A 40 -12.91 17.85 -11.68
N ASP A 41 -11.97 18.45 -10.95
CA ASP A 41 -11.44 19.78 -11.26
C ASP A 41 -10.74 19.83 -12.64
N GLU A 42 -10.13 18.71 -13.05
CA GLU A 42 -9.47 18.56 -14.35
C GLU A 42 -10.37 17.95 -15.44
N TRP A 43 -11.63 17.62 -15.12
CA TRP A 43 -12.54 16.95 -16.05
C TRP A 43 -12.81 17.78 -17.31
N ASP A 44 -12.93 19.10 -17.15
CA ASP A 44 -13.09 20.04 -18.27
C ASP A 44 -11.86 20.13 -19.19
N TYR A 45 -10.66 19.85 -18.64
CA TYR A 45 -9.42 19.76 -19.42
C TYR A 45 -9.36 18.44 -20.21
N LEU A 46 -9.74 17.32 -19.58
CA LEU A 46 -9.79 16.00 -20.23
C LEU A 46 -10.81 15.93 -21.38
N LEU A 47 -11.92 16.67 -21.26
CA LEU A 47 -12.94 16.79 -22.32
C LEU A 47 -12.48 17.67 -23.51
N GLY A 48 -11.28 18.23 -23.48
CA GLY A 48 -10.76 19.08 -24.55
C GLY A 48 -11.49 20.42 -24.69
N LYS A 49 -12.35 20.78 -23.73
CA LYS A 49 -13.05 22.07 -23.70
C LYS A 49 -12.13 23.23 -23.28
N ARG A 50 -10.91 22.93 -22.83
CA ARG A 50 -9.96 23.91 -22.30
C ARG A 50 -8.52 23.50 -22.60
N ASP A 51 -7.75 24.39 -23.23
CA ASP A 51 -6.34 24.13 -23.60
C ASP A 51 -5.34 24.17 -22.43
N LYS A 52 -5.73 24.79 -21.30
CA LYS A 52 -4.85 24.93 -20.12
C LYS A 52 -5.50 24.34 -18.86
N PRO A 53 -4.78 23.46 -18.13
CA PRO A 53 -5.25 22.93 -16.87
C PRO A 53 -5.25 24.03 -15.80
N ARG A 54 -6.19 23.93 -14.85
CA ARG A 54 -6.45 24.97 -13.83
C ARG A 54 -5.59 24.81 -12.58
N GLY A 55 -4.97 23.65 -12.39
CA GLY A 55 -4.20 23.32 -11.20
C GLY A 55 -2.86 24.05 -11.15
N GLU A 56 -2.87 25.30 -10.68
CA GLU A 56 -1.75 25.78 -9.88
C GLU A 56 -1.86 25.08 -8.53
N THR A 57 -1.42 23.82 -8.45
CA THR A 57 -1.13 23.24 -7.14
C THR A 57 -0.02 24.11 -6.53
N ILE A 58 -0.06 24.34 -5.21
CA ILE A 58 0.87 25.19 -4.45
C ILE A 58 2.36 24.85 -4.74
N ILE A 59 2.62 23.69 -5.35
CA ILE A 59 3.91 23.15 -5.73
C ILE A 59 4.30 23.52 -7.18
N GLU A 60 3.38 23.71 -8.13
CA GLU A 60 3.64 23.75 -9.59
C GLU A 60 3.20 25.07 -10.24
N LYS A 61 4.12 26.04 -10.34
CA LYS A 61 3.92 27.27 -11.13
C LYS A 61 4.61 27.11 -12.48
N GLY A 62 3.83 26.87 -13.53
CA GLY A 62 4.31 26.95 -14.92
C GLY A 62 4.99 25.68 -15.43
N ASP A 63 4.30 25.05 -16.40
CA ASP A 63 4.76 24.00 -17.30
C ASP A 63 4.92 22.58 -16.73
N ILE A 64 4.22 21.66 -17.42
CA ILE A 64 4.18 20.19 -17.28
C ILE A 64 3.05 19.66 -16.37
N THR A 65 1.80 19.97 -16.73
CA THR A 65 0.61 19.40 -16.06
C THR A 65 0.18 18.04 -16.62
N LYS A 66 0.46 17.72 -17.90
CA LYS A 66 -0.02 16.48 -18.54
C LYS A 66 0.45 15.21 -17.83
N THR A 67 1.72 15.15 -17.44
CA THR A 67 2.29 13.98 -16.75
C THR A 67 1.75 13.85 -15.33
N HIS A 68 1.53 14.95 -14.61
CA HIS A 68 0.93 14.94 -13.28
C HIS A 68 -0.50 14.38 -13.30
N VAL A 69 -1.33 14.79 -14.28
CA VAL A 69 -2.69 14.25 -14.48
C VAL A 69 -2.65 12.73 -14.67
N VAL A 70 -1.75 12.23 -15.53
CA VAL A 70 -1.60 10.79 -15.81
C VAL A 70 -1.15 10.03 -14.55
N PHE A 71 -0.20 10.57 -13.78
CA PHE A 71 0.22 9.96 -12.52
C PHE A 71 -0.91 9.92 -11.49
N ASN A 72 -1.71 10.98 -11.38
CA ASN A 72 -2.83 11.05 -10.47
C ASN A 72 -3.92 10.04 -10.83
N ILE A 73 -4.21 9.85 -12.13
CA ILE A 73 -5.14 8.81 -12.61
C ILE A 73 -4.61 7.40 -12.28
N MET A 74 -3.32 7.15 -12.50
CA MET A 74 -2.70 5.86 -12.16
C MET A 74 -2.75 5.61 -10.66
N SER A 75 -2.38 6.60 -9.84
CA SER A 75 -2.43 6.53 -8.37
C SER A 75 -3.85 6.33 -7.85
N LEU A 76 -4.86 6.98 -8.46
CA LEU A 76 -6.26 6.79 -8.13
C LEU A 76 -6.71 5.35 -8.39
N THR A 77 -6.32 4.78 -9.53
CA THR A 77 -6.66 3.40 -9.90
C THR A 77 -6.05 2.40 -8.92
N VAL A 78 -4.78 2.60 -8.56
CA VAL A 78 -4.06 1.78 -7.58
C VAL A 78 -4.70 1.92 -6.19
N SER A 79 -5.03 3.15 -5.77
CA SER A 79 -5.68 3.44 -4.48
C SER A 79 -7.03 2.74 -4.33
N MET A 80 -7.86 2.76 -5.37
CA MET A 80 -9.15 2.06 -5.39
C MET A 80 -8.97 0.54 -5.24
N GLY A 81 -7.98 -0.03 -5.95
CA GLY A 81 -7.61 -1.44 -5.81
C GLY A 81 -7.03 -1.79 -4.43
N LEU A 82 -6.30 -0.86 -3.81
CA LEU A 82 -5.78 -1.00 -2.45
C LEU A 82 -6.88 -0.99 -1.39
N ILE A 83 -7.89 -0.13 -1.52
CA ILE A 83 -9.06 -0.12 -0.64
C ILE A 83 -9.77 -1.48 -0.71
N PHE A 84 -10.02 -2.00 -1.92
CA PHE A 84 -10.65 -3.30 -2.10
C PHE A 84 -9.81 -4.43 -1.51
N SER A 85 -8.50 -4.44 -1.78
CA SER A 85 -7.60 -5.46 -1.25
C SER A 85 -7.38 -5.35 0.26
N ALA A 86 -7.49 -4.16 0.86
CA ALA A 86 -7.41 -3.97 2.31
C ALA A 86 -8.63 -4.57 3.03
N VAL A 87 -9.84 -4.47 2.45
CA VAL A 87 -11.02 -5.18 2.95
C VAL A 87 -10.80 -6.70 2.87
N LEU A 88 -10.24 -7.20 1.76
CA LEU A 88 -9.88 -8.60 1.61
C LEU A 88 -8.85 -9.05 2.65
N LEU A 89 -7.87 -8.23 2.97
CA LEU A 89 -6.88 -8.51 4.02
C LEU A 89 -7.53 -8.64 5.40
N ILE A 90 -8.41 -7.70 5.76
CA ILE A 90 -9.16 -7.77 7.03
C ILE A 90 -10.02 -9.04 7.09
N PHE A 91 -10.66 -9.40 5.98
CA PHE A 91 -11.44 -10.63 5.89
C PHE A 91 -10.56 -11.89 5.95
N GLY A 92 -9.40 -11.87 5.30
CA GLY A 92 -8.38 -12.93 5.32
C GLY A 92 -7.83 -13.20 6.72
N LEU A 93 -7.57 -12.13 7.49
CA LEU A 93 -7.18 -12.19 8.90
C LEU A 93 -8.26 -12.85 9.76
N LYS A 94 -9.54 -12.52 9.57
CA LYS A 94 -10.66 -13.13 10.31
C LYS A 94 -10.86 -14.61 9.95
N ARG A 95 -10.72 -14.96 8.66
CA ARG A 95 -10.92 -16.33 8.16
C ARG A 95 -9.66 -17.21 8.25
N LYS A 96 -8.52 -16.68 8.74
CA LYS A 96 -7.21 -17.35 8.78
C LYS A 96 -6.78 -17.94 7.42
N LYS A 97 -7.21 -17.32 6.31
CA LYS A 97 -6.93 -17.80 4.94
C LYS A 97 -5.77 -17.02 4.34
N ARG A 98 -4.65 -17.71 4.06
CA ARG A 98 -3.43 -17.13 3.49
C ARG A 98 -3.61 -16.52 2.09
N GLU A 99 -4.49 -17.10 1.29
CA GLU A 99 -4.74 -16.72 -0.12
C GLU A 99 -5.20 -15.25 -0.24
N LEU A 100 -5.93 -14.75 0.76
CA LEU A 100 -6.50 -13.41 0.74
C LEU A 100 -5.50 -12.31 1.14
N LEU A 101 -4.32 -12.66 1.67
CA LEU A 101 -3.29 -11.68 2.02
C LEU A 101 -2.43 -11.30 0.81
N TRP A 102 -2.30 -12.19 -0.17
CA TRP A 102 -1.47 -12.01 -1.36
C TRP A 102 -1.87 -10.81 -2.24
N PRO A 103 -3.15 -10.58 -2.58
CA PRO A 103 -3.54 -9.45 -3.43
C PRO A 103 -3.20 -8.10 -2.80
N TRP A 104 -3.32 -7.97 -1.48
CA TRP A 104 -2.97 -6.73 -0.78
C TRP A 104 -1.47 -6.45 -0.84
N ILE A 105 -0.63 -7.46 -0.61
CA ILE A 105 0.84 -7.30 -0.67
C ILE A 105 1.26 -6.85 -2.07
N LEU A 106 0.73 -7.48 -3.12
CA LEU A 106 1.10 -7.14 -4.51
C LEU A 106 0.72 -5.69 -4.85
N MET A 107 -0.51 -5.28 -4.49
CA MET A 107 -0.97 -3.92 -4.77
C MET A 107 -0.19 -2.88 -3.96
N MET A 108 0.18 -3.18 -2.71
CA MET A 108 0.97 -2.27 -1.87
C MET A 108 2.41 -2.12 -2.39
N VAL A 109 3.00 -3.20 -2.93
CA VAL A 109 4.31 -3.13 -3.58
C VAL A 109 4.23 -2.33 -4.89
N ALA A 110 3.16 -2.51 -5.68
CA ALA A 110 2.94 -1.73 -6.89
C ALA A 110 2.80 -0.22 -6.60
N ASP A 111 2.12 0.12 -5.50
CA ASP A 111 1.98 1.50 -5.01
C ASP A 111 3.33 2.10 -4.59
N LEU A 112 4.15 1.38 -3.83
CA LEU A 112 5.51 1.81 -3.49
C LEU A 112 6.39 2.07 -4.74
N ILE A 113 6.27 1.22 -5.77
CA ILE A 113 7.01 1.42 -7.02
C ILE A 113 6.54 2.71 -7.72
N LEU A 114 5.23 2.97 -7.72
CA LEU A 114 4.66 4.19 -8.28
C LEU A 114 5.15 5.44 -7.52
N GLU A 115 5.18 5.39 -6.18
CA GLU A 115 5.74 6.47 -5.35
C GLU A 115 7.21 6.75 -5.66
N VAL A 116 8.04 5.70 -5.75
CA VAL A 116 9.47 5.84 -6.07
C VAL A 116 9.66 6.43 -7.47
N PHE A 117 8.86 6.01 -8.44
CA PHE A 117 8.91 6.55 -9.80
C PHE A 117 8.45 8.02 -9.83
N TYR A 118 7.42 8.38 -9.06
CA TYR A 118 6.95 9.76 -8.93
C TYR A 118 8.03 10.67 -8.33
N ILE A 119 8.67 10.23 -7.24
CA ILE A 119 9.80 10.94 -6.63
C ILE A 119 10.97 11.08 -7.62
N GLY A 120 11.33 9.98 -8.30
CA GLY A 120 12.42 9.98 -9.27
C GLY A 120 12.15 10.94 -10.44
N TYR A 121 10.94 10.93 -10.99
CA TYR A 121 10.51 11.86 -12.02
C TYR A 121 10.58 13.31 -11.53
N PHE A 122 10.06 13.58 -10.33
CA PHE A 122 10.06 14.90 -9.73
C PHE A 122 11.48 15.45 -9.52
N LEU A 123 12.41 14.62 -9.03
CA LEU A 123 13.81 15.00 -8.81
C LEU A 123 14.59 15.28 -10.10
N ILE A 124 14.29 14.55 -11.18
CA ILE A 124 15.01 14.68 -12.47
C ILE A 124 14.48 15.86 -13.29
N TYR A 125 13.17 16.01 -13.40
CA TYR A 125 12.55 17.00 -14.28
C TYR A 125 12.48 18.39 -13.66
N ARG A 126 12.32 18.46 -12.35
CA ARG A 126 12.29 19.73 -11.61
C ARG A 126 13.58 19.85 -10.82
N ARG A 127 14.42 20.80 -11.24
CA ARG A 127 15.38 21.43 -10.32
C ARG A 127 14.52 21.97 -9.19
N VAL A 128 14.45 21.24 -8.08
CA VAL A 128 13.62 21.60 -6.92
C VAL A 128 13.98 23.02 -6.54
N GLU A 129 13.11 23.97 -6.89
CA GLU A 129 13.17 25.27 -6.26
C GLU A 129 12.97 24.99 -4.77
N PHE A 130 13.97 25.34 -3.95
CA PHE A 130 14.02 25.10 -2.52
C PHE A 130 12.97 25.97 -1.80
N ASN A 131 11.70 25.72 -2.10
CA ASN A 131 10.58 26.22 -1.36
C ASN A 131 10.43 25.33 -0.12
N PRO A 132 10.38 25.90 1.09
CA PRO A 132 10.27 25.12 2.33
C PRO A 132 9.03 24.20 2.35
N VAL A 133 7.97 24.60 1.62
CA VAL A 133 6.76 23.80 1.42
C VAL A 133 7.04 22.49 0.70
N ASN A 134 7.84 22.51 -0.39
CA ASN A 134 8.17 21.32 -1.16
C ASN A 134 9.01 20.33 -0.33
N GLY A 135 9.95 20.85 0.47
CA GLY A 135 10.73 20.03 1.40
C GLY A 135 9.87 19.36 2.47
N PHE A 136 8.88 20.07 3.01
CA PHE A 136 7.95 19.50 3.99
C PHE A 136 7.10 18.37 3.38
N ILE A 137 6.57 18.58 2.18
CA ILE A 137 5.77 17.58 1.47
C ILE A 137 6.61 16.33 1.17
N PHE A 138 7.84 16.51 0.69
CA PHE A 138 8.75 15.40 0.45
C PHE A 138 9.05 14.59 1.72
N THR A 139 9.23 15.28 2.85
CA THR A 139 9.48 14.63 4.16
C THR A 139 8.27 13.81 4.61
N ILE A 140 7.06 14.33 4.43
CA ILE A 140 5.82 13.61 4.74
C ILE A 140 5.68 12.36 3.85
N ILE A 141 5.96 12.48 2.55
CA ILE A 141 5.90 11.35 1.62
C ILE A 141 6.86 10.25 2.06
N LEU A 142 8.13 10.58 2.34
CA LEU A 142 9.11 9.59 2.82
C LEU A 142 8.69 8.90 4.12
N PHE A 143 8.10 9.66 5.05
CA PHE A 143 7.58 9.10 6.30
C PHE A 143 6.42 8.12 6.03
N ILE A 144 5.52 8.45 5.11
CA ILE A 144 4.43 7.56 4.71
C ILE A 144 4.97 6.32 4.00
N THR A 145 5.91 6.46 3.07
CA THR A 145 6.55 5.35 2.35
C THR A 145 7.22 4.37 3.32
N THR A 146 7.93 4.87 4.34
CA THR A 146 8.54 4.02 5.38
C THR A 146 7.48 3.30 6.23
N LEU A 147 6.36 3.96 6.55
CA LEU A 147 5.24 3.35 7.25
C LEU A 147 4.55 2.27 6.38
N ASN A 148 4.42 2.49 5.07
CA ASN A 148 3.93 1.51 4.10
C ASN A 148 4.84 0.26 4.04
N VAL A 149 6.15 0.45 3.99
CA VAL A 149 7.13 -0.65 4.03
C VAL A 149 7.00 -1.45 5.34
N TYR A 150 6.85 -0.76 6.48
CA TYR A 150 6.63 -1.42 7.76
C TYR A 150 5.33 -2.24 7.80
N CYS A 151 4.24 -1.72 7.22
CA CYS A 151 2.98 -2.44 7.08
C CYS A 151 3.16 -3.73 6.25
N ILE A 152 3.89 -3.66 5.14
CA ILE A 152 4.20 -4.82 4.31
C ILE A 152 4.97 -5.88 5.10
N LEU A 153 5.99 -5.47 5.87
CA LEU A 153 6.73 -6.39 6.72
C LEU A 153 5.83 -7.07 7.77
N CYS A 154 4.88 -6.34 8.36
CA CYS A 154 3.92 -6.90 9.31
C CYS A 154 3.04 -7.98 8.66
N VAL A 155 2.51 -7.70 7.47
CA VAL A 155 1.64 -8.63 6.74
C VAL A 155 2.42 -9.84 6.21
N ILE A 156 3.65 -9.64 5.74
CA ILE A 156 4.54 -10.73 5.32
C ILE A 156 4.89 -11.63 6.51
N SER A 157 5.20 -11.05 7.68
CA SER A 157 5.46 -11.82 8.90
C SER A 157 4.23 -12.66 9.28
N GLN A 158 3.03 -12.08 9.22
CA GLN A 158 1.78 -12.80 9.44
C GLN A 158 1.56 -13.92 8.41
N TYR A 159 1.89 -13.68 7.14
CA TYR A 159 1.80 -14.69 6.07
C TYR A 159 2.75 -15.88 6.33
N GLN A 160 3.99 -15.61 6.75
CA GLN A 160 4.96 -16.64 7.13
C GLN A 160 4.46 -17.46 8.33
N LEU A 161 3.86 -16.81 9.32
CA LEU A 161 3.28 -17.47 10.49
C LEU A 161 2.14 -18.43 10.11
N TYR A 162 1.28 -18.04 9.17
CA TYR A 162 0.22 -18.93 8.66
C TYR A 162 0.78 -20.14 7.91
N ARG A 163 1.82 -19.95 7.11
CA ARG A 163 2.51 -21.05 6.44
C ARG A 163 3.11 -22.05 7.43
N LEU A 164 3.78 -21.55 8.47
CA LEU A 164 4.37 -22.40 9.51
C LEU A 164 3.30 -23.22 10.23
N ARG A 165 2.19 -22.60 10.63
CA ARG A 165 1.08 -23.34 11.28
C ARG A 165 0.53 -24.47 10.41
N GLN A 166 0.44 -24.27 9.10
CA GLN A 166 0.00 -25.33 8.18
C GLN A 166 1.00 -26.48 8.09
N CYS A 167 2.31 -26.19 8.07
CA CYS A 167 3.34 -27.23 8.13
C CYS A 167 3.27 -28.04 9.43
N TYR A 168 3.13 -27.37 10.58
CA TYR A 168 2.98 -28.05 11.87
C TYR A 168 1.69 -28.88 11.96
N ALA A 169 0.57 -28.38 11.41
CA ALA A 169 -0.69 -29.12 11.39
C ALA A 169 -0.59 -30.42 10.57
N GLY A 170 0.00 -30.35 9.36
CA GLY A 170 0.22 -31.54 8.54
C GLY A 170 1.21 -32.53 9.16
N GLN A 171 2.17 -32.04 9.96
CA GLN A 171 3.11 -32.89 10.68
C GLN A 171 2.48 -33.57 11.90
N HIS A 172 1.52 -32.94 12.56
CA HIS A 172 0.71 -33.56 13.60
C HIS A 172 -0.26 -34.61 13.06
N GLU A 173 -0.94 -34.37 11.93
CA GLU A 173 -1.76 -35.40 11.28
C GLU A 173 -0.92 -36.62 10.89
N ASN A 174 0.23 -36.41 10.22
CA ASN A 174 1.14 -37.51 9.89
C ASN A 174 1.68 -38.26 11.11
N ALA A 175 1.98 -37.56 12.22
CA ALA A 175 2.45 -38.22 13.43
C ALA A 175 1.36 -39.05 14.11
N THR A 176 0.09 -38.65 13.99
CA THR A 176 -1.06 -39.35 14.58
C THR A 176 -1.40 -40.59 13.75
N ASP A 177 -1.39 -40.49 12.42
CA ASP A 177 -1.59 -41.62 11.50
C ASP A 177 -0.50 -42.69 11.66
N VAL A 178 0.77 -42.28 11.83
CA VAL A 178 1.88 -43.22 12.07
C VAL A 178 1.70 -43.97 13.39
N PHE A 179 1.20 -43.31 14.44
CA PHE A 179 0.93 -43.96 15.73
C PHE A 179 -0.24 -44.94 15.67
N GLU A 180 -1.32 -44.62 14.94
CA GLU A 180 -2.44 -45.54 14.72
C GLU A 180 -2.04 -46.77 13.91
N THR A 181 -1.12 -46.61 12.96
CA THR A 181 -0.63 -47.72 12.12
C THR A 181 0.28 -48.69 12.90
N TYR A 182 1.00 -48.21 13.92
CA TYR A 182 1.89 -49.04 14.76
C TYR A 182 1.20 -49.67 15.98
N SER A 183 -0.02 -49.24 16.31
CA SER A 183 -0.80 -49.71 17.46
C SER A 183 -1.74 -50.89 17.13
N ARG A 184 -1.67 -51.44 15.92
CA ARG A 184 -2.49 -52.57 15.44
C ARG A 184 -1.60 -53.74 15.04
#